data_AF-A0A6M3KIV1-F1
#
_entry.id   AF-A0A6M3KIV1-F1
#
_cell.length_a   1.000
_cell.length_b   1.000
_cell.length_c   1.000
_cell.angle_alpha   90.00
_cell.angle_beta   90.00
_cell.angle_gamma   90.00
#
_symmetry.space_group_name_H-M   'P 1'
#
loop_
_entity.id
_entity.type
_entity.pdbx_description
1 polymer ?
#
loop_
_entity_poly.entity_id
_entity_poly.type
_entity_poly.pdbx_seq_one_letter_code
_entity_poly.pdbx_strand_id
1 'polypeptide(L)'
;MASANEYREALKGTGPIPPAQGIYEMSETAKAVLGQRIEFHDGRVFRYAKAGASNLAPGKLVQAGTINAAGYLNKACAAAAVGAYSVTVTTSAAVTTGEEGYLQINDASGEGIQYKIKKTAANATTATKTDVTLYDPIATALTASSEATIILNPYEAVVICAATTDIVLGVPPITVTAEYYFWLQTWGLACVLAEGTPPAGNMVTIAAGTMPGGTTIVASDIAPTIGRQVLVGVNGEYKPVFLMITP
;
A
#
# COMPACT_ATOMS: atom_id res chain seq x y z
N MET A 1 34.88 8.24 18.10
CA MET A 1 33.93 7.26 17.53
C MET A 1 32.60 7.55 18.20
N ALA A 2 31.66 8.17 17.47
CA ALA A 2 30.32 8.41 17.99
C ALA A 2 29.68 7.06 18.34
N SER A 3 29.06 6.98 19.51
CA SER A 3 28.52 5.72 20.03
C SER A 3 27.37 5.24 19.14
N ALA A 4 27.13 3.93 19.04
CA ALA A 4 26.05 3.36 18.22
C ALA A 4 24.64 3.92 18.56
N ASN A 5 24.48 4.59 19.70
CA ASN A 5 23.26 5.30 20.09
C ASN A 5 23.07 6.64 19.35
N GLU A 6 24.14 7.38 19.05
CA GLU A 6 24.05 8.68 18.35
C GLU A 6 23.64 8.51 16.87
N TYR A 7 24.00 7.39 16.24
CA TYR A 7 23.57 7.07 14.87
C TYR A 7 22.08 6.69 14.76
N ARG A 8 21.44 6.25 15.85
CA ARG A 8 20.00 5.90 15.87
C ARG A 8 19.09 7.13 16.00
N GLU A 9 19.61 8.25 16.49
CA GLU A 9 18.86 9.52 16.60
C GLU A 9 18.60 10.18 15.24
N ALA A 10 19.52 10.02 14.27
CA ALA A 10 19.34 10.56 12.91
C ALA A 10 18.24 9.86 12.10
N LEU A 11 17.69 8.75 12.61
CA LEU A 11 16.62 7.95 12.02
C LEU A 11 15.30 8.09 12.81
N LYS A 12 15.08 9.21 13.49
CA LYS A 12 13.82 9.47 14.19
C LYS A 12 12.94 10.39 13.36
N GLY A 13 11.77 9.89 13.00
CA GLY A 13 10.78 10.68 12.26
C GLY A 13 10.22 11.84 13.10
N THR A 14 9.64 12.83 12.45
CA THR A 14 9.15 14.09 13.07
C THR A 14 7.79 13.96 13.78
N GLY A 15 7.35 12.74 14.12
CA GLY A 15 6.11 12.46 14.86
C GLY A 15 6.32 12.28 16.38
N PRO A 16 5.26 12.38 17.22
CA PRO A 16 5.39 12.46 18.68
C PRO A 16 5.87 11.17 19.38
N ILE A 17 6.11 10.07 18.67
CA ILE A 17 6.71 8.84 19.20
C ILE A 17 7.55 8.20 18.08
N PRO A 18 8.84 7.84 18.29
CA PRO A 18 9.61 7.11 17.29
C PRO A 18 8.94 5.76 17.00
N PRO A 19 8.93 5.30 15.73
CA PRO A 19 8.24 4.06 15.37
C PRO A 19 8.84 2.87 16.14
N ALA A 20 7.98 1.96 16.60
CA ALA A 20 8.39 0.77 17.35
C ALA A 20 9.25 -0.22 16.52
N GLN A 21 9.28 -0.04 15.19
CA GLN A 21 10.05 -0.81 14.24
C GLN A 21 10.91 0.15 13.41
N GLY A 22 12.19 -0.16 13.23
CA GLY A 22 13.12 0.60 12.39
C GLY A 22 12.90 0.38 10.89
N ILE A 23 13.34 1.33 10.06
CA ILE A 23 13.18 1.25 8.59
C ILE A 23 13.95 0.11 7.92
N TYR A 24 14.97 -0.42 8.61
CA TYR A 24 15.74 -1.59 8.17
C TYR A 24 15.38 -2.87 8.94
N GLU A 25 14.20 -2.87 9.57
CA GLU A 25 13.66 -4.02 10.30
C GLU A 25 12.36 -4.48 9.64
N MET A 26 12.10 -5.78 9.74
CA MET A 26 10.81 -6.40 9.39
C MET A 26 10.25 -7.15 10.60
N SER A 27 8.95 -7.41 10.62
CA SER A 27 8.30 -8.17 11.70
C SER A 27 7.20 -9.08 11.16
N GLU A 28 7.02 -10.23 11.78
CA GLU A 28 5.89 -11.14 11.52
C GLU A 28 4.55 -10.56 12.04
N THR A 29 4.61 -9.62 12.99
CA THR A 29 3.42 -8.98 13.57
C THR A 29 3.43 -7.47 13.31
N ALA A 30 2.27 -6.89 13.04
CA ALA A 30 2.16 -5.46 12.82
C ALA A 30 2.62 -4.66 14.06
N LYS A 31 3.49 -3.66 13.84
CA LYS A 31 4.01 -2.71 14.84
C LYS A 31 3.49 -1.28 14.63
N ALA A 32 2.72 -1.07 13.56
CA ALA A 32 2.10 0.18 13.16
C ALA A 32 0.84 -0.11 12.34
N VAL A 33 0.02 0.92 12.11
CA VAL A 33 -1.18 0.81 11.29
C VAL A 33 -0.78 0.76 9.81
N LEU A 34 -1.41 -0.10 9.01
CA LEU A 34 -1.13 -0.19 7.58
C LEU A 34 -1.38 1.16 6.87
N GLY A 35 -0.43 1.56 6.03
CA GLY A 35 -0.44 2.85 5.35
C GLY A 35 -0.04 4.03 6.22
N GLN A 36 0.26 3.83 7.52
CA GLN A 36 0.77 4.87 8.41
C GLN A 36 2.01 5.52 7.80
N ARG A 37 2.04 6.86 7.78
CA ARG A 37 3.13 7.68 7.22
C ARG A 37 4.10 8.10 8.32
N ILE A 38 5.40 8.05 8.02
CA ILE A 38 6.46 8.66 8.83
C ILE A 38 7.42 9.45 7.94
N GLU A 39 7.81 10.63 8.40
CA GLU A 39 8.74 11.54 7.71
C GLU A 39 9.99 11.74 8.57
N PHE A 40 11.17 11.71 7.95
CA PHE A 40 12.46 11.82 8.62
C PHE A 40 13.08 13.21 8.42
N HIS A 41 14.00 13.59 9.31
CA HIS A 41 14.73 14.86 9.23
C HIS A 41 15.53 15.04 7.93
N ASP A 42 15.89 13.94 7.25
CA ASP A 42 16.56 13.96 5.95
C ASP A 42 15.59 14.09 4.76
N GLY A 43 14.30 14.29 5.02
CA GLY A 43 13.24 14.46 4.02
C GLY A 43 12.74 13.16 3.39
N ARG A 44 13.21 11.98 3.83
CA ARG A 44 12.63 10.71 3.38
C ARG A 44 11.31 10.43 4.06
N VAL A 45 10.39 9.83 3.33
CA VAL A 45 9.06 9.44 3.82
C VAL A 45 8.85 7.96 3.58
N PHE A 46 8.23 7.32 4.56
CA PHE A 46 7.91 5.90 4.53
C PHE A 46 6.46 5.67 4.90
N ARG A 47 5.89 4.58 4.36
CA ARG A 47 4.58 4.05 4.74
C ARG A 47 4.70 2.63 5.27
N TYR A 48 3.94 2.31 6.31
CA TYR A 48 3.93 0.96 6.86
C TYR A 48 3.17 0.02 5.94
N ALA A 49 3.78 -1.11 5.58
CA ALA A 49 3.24 -2.06 4.62
C ALA A 49 3.53 -3.51 5.02
N LYS A 50 2.87 -4.44 4.35
CA LYS A 50 3.08 -5.88 4.48
C LYS A 50 3.33 -6.50 3.12
N ALA A 51 4.33 -7.36 3.04
CA ALA A 51 4.64 -8.11 1.82
C ALA A 51 3.50 -9.10 1.51
N GLY A 52 3.19 -9.28 0.22
CA GLY A 52 2.27 -10.33 -0.22
C GLY A 52 2.86 -11.74 -0.06
N ALA A 53 2.32 -12.70 -0.82
CA ALA A 53 2.70 -14.11 -0.75
C ALA A 53 4.11 -14.44 -1.33
N SER A 54 4.97 -13.45 -1.52
CA SER A 54 6.33 -13.63 -2.06
C SER A 54 7.28 -12.64 -1.42
N ASN A 55 8.56 -13.04 -1.32
CA ASN A 55 9.60 -12.17 -0.79
C ASN A 55 9.79 -10.95 -1.69
N LEU A 56 10.06 -9.80 -1.07
CA LEU A 56 10.39 -8.56 -1.76
C LEU A 56 11.89 -8.35 -1.71
N ALA A 57 12.49 -8.02 -2.86
CA ALA A 57 13.88 -7.58 -2.93
C ALA A 57 13.98 -6.06 -2.68
N PRO A 58 15.07 -5.59 -2.05
CA PRO A 58 15.29 -4.16 -1.83
C PRO A 58 15.45 -3.44 -3.17
N GLY A 59 15.09 -2.16 -3.20
CA GLY A 59 15.31 -1.31 -4.37
C GLY A 59 14.43 -1.62 -5.59
N LYS A 60 13.45 -2.52 -5.45
CA LYS A 60 12.43 -2.78 -6.47
C LYS A 60 11.19 -1.93 -6.22
N LEU A 61 10.59 -1.38 -7.29
CA LEU A 61 9.27 -0.79 -7.22
C LEU A 61 8.25 -1.86 -6.84
N VAL A 62 7.38 -1.53 -5.88
CA VAL A 62 6.25 -2.38 -5.49
C VAL A 62 4.92 -1.67 -5.72
N GLN A 63 3.89 -2.46 -5.94
CA GLN A 63 2.50 -2.05 -6.09
C GLN A 63 1.63 -2.76 -5.06
N ALA A 64 0.35 -2.39 -5.00
CA ALA A 64 -0.63 -3.20 -4.27
C ALA A 64 -0.77 -4.57 -4.96
N GLY A 65 -0.93 -5.64 -4.18
CA GLY A 65 -1.51 -6.87 -4.70
C GLY A 65 -2.98 -6.66 -5.08
N THR A 66 -3.73 -7.74 -5.28
CA THR A 66 -5.17 -7.66 -5.57
C THR A 66 -5.91 -6.93 -4.44
N ILE A 67 -6.31 -5.67 -4.67
CA ILE A 67 -7.04 -4.83 -3.70
C ILE A 67 -8.56 -5.04 -3.73
N ASN A 68 -9.07 -5.58 -4.83
CA ASN A 68 -10.46 -6.00 -4.98
C ASN A 68 -10.53 -7.29 -5.78
N ALA A 69 -11.26 -8.28 -5.28
CA ALA A 69 -11.49 -9.52 -5.99
C ALA A 69 -12.96 -9.65 -6.38
N ALA A 70 -13.23 -10.38 -7.46
CA ALA A 70 -14.59 -10.65 -7.94
C ALA A 70 -15.53 -11.23 -6.87
N GLY A 71 -14.97 -11.84 -5.82
CA GLY A 71 -15.72 -12.37 -4.68
C GLY A 71 -16.35 -11.33 -3.76
N TYR A 72 -15.93 -10.06 -3.82
CA TYR A 72 -16.42 -8.98 -2.97
C TYR A 72 -16.44 -7.62 -3.69
N LEU A 73 -16.50 -7.68 -5.03
CA LEU A 73 -16.77 -6.57 -5.93
C LEU A 73 -18.27 -6.54 -6.24
N ASN A 74 -18.88 -5.37 -6.04
CA ASN A 74 -20.27 -5.07 -6.39
C ASN A 74 -21.25 -6.14 -5.89
N LYS A 75 -21.28 -6.36 -4.56
CA LYS A 75 -22.08 -7.39 -3.93
C LYS A 75 -23.19 -6.82 -3.08
N ALA A 76 -24.34 -7.48 -3.08
CA ALA A 76 -25.45 -7.14 -2.20
C ALA A 76 -25.02 -7.08 -0.73
N CYS A 77 -25.42 -6.01 -0.03
CA CYS A 77 -25.28 -5.88 1.40
C CYS A 77 -26.63 -5.98 2.12
N ALA A 78 -26.59 -6.34 3.40
CA ALA A 78 -27.77 -6.32 4.25
C ALA A 78 -28.24 -4.88 4.48
N ALA A 79 -29.53 -4.70 4.75
CA ALA A 79 -30.06 -3.42 5.18
C ALA A 79 -29.37 -2.96 6.48
N ALA A 80 -29.00 -1.70 6.54
CA ALA A 80 -28.32 -1.11 7.69
C ALA A 80 -28.81 0.31 7.90
N ALA A 81 -29.22 0.63 9.13
CA ALA A 81 -29.78 1.93 9.45
C ALA A 81 -28.70 3.02 9.54
N VAL A 82 -29.12 4.28 9.37
CA VAL A 82 -28.30 5.45 9.74
C VAL A 82 -27.83 5.30 11.19
N GLY A 83 -26.56 5.61 11.46
CA GLY A 83 -25.98 5.47 12.80
C GLY A 83 -25.40 4.09 13.10
N ALA A 84 -25.62 3.07 12.25
CA ALA A 84 -25.04 1.75 12.43
C ALA A 84 -23.53 1.75 12.10
N TYR A 85 -22.74 1.01 12.87
CA TYR A 85 -21.29 0.84 12.67
C TYR A 85 -20.92 -0.49 12.01
N SER A 86 -21.92 -1.27 11.59
CA SER A 86 -21.69 -2.59 11.00
C SER A 86 -22.68 -2.87 9.89
N VAL A 87 -22.20 -3.54 8.85
CA VAL A 87 -23.02 -4.05 7.74
C VAL A 87 -22.47 -5.40 7.28
N THR A 88 -23.36 -6.33 6.96
CA THR A 88 -22.98 -7.61 6.37
C THR A 88 -23.01 -7.50 4.86
N VAL A 89 -21.91 -7.84 4.19
CA VAL A 89 -21.79 -7.90 2.74
C VAL A 89 -21.80 -9.35 2.30
N THR A 90 -22.56 -9.67 1.26
CA THR A 90 -22.52 -11.00 0.64
C THR A 90 -21.20 -11.15 -0.10
N THR A 91 -20.46 -12.22 0.11
CA THR A 91 -19.16 -12.45 -0.53
C THR A 91 -19.06 -13.89 -1.04
N SER A 92 -18.15 -14.17 -1.97
CA SER A 92 -17.91 -15.55 -2.42
C SER A 92 -17.17 -16.40 -1.37
N ALA A 93 -16.43 -15.74 -0.48
CA ALA A 93 -15.81 -16.30 0.71
C ALA A 93 -15.64 -15.17 1.74
N ALA A 94 -15.54 -15.52 3.03
CA ALA A 94 -15.28 -14.55 4.09
C ALA A 94 -13.98 -13.79 3.82
N VAL A 95 -14.02 -12.46 3.95
CA VAL A 95 -12.84 -11.60 3.86
C VAL A 95 -12.30 -11.34 5.26
N THR A 96 -11.05 -11.69 5.53
CA THR A 96 -10.41 -11.58 6.86
C THR A 96 -9.21 -10.61 6.88
N THR A 97 -9.03 -9.82 5.83
CA THR A 97 -7.90 -8.88 5.66
C THR A 97 -8.38 -7.49 5.23
N GLY A 98 -9.65 -7.16 5.49
CA GLY A 98 -10.24 -5.89 5.09
C GLY A 98 -9.93 -4.71 6.01
N GLU A 99 -9.24 -4.95 7.14
CA GLU A 99 -8.81 -3.93 8.09
C GLU A 99 -8.07 -2.79 7.38
N GLU A 100 -8.37 -1.55 7.79
CA GLU A 100 -7.78 -0.35 7.20
C GLU A 100 -8.04 -0.19 5.68
N GLY A 101 -8.90 -1.01 5.10
CA GLY A 101 -9.45 -0.83 3.77
C GLY A 101 -10.66 0.10 3.77
N TYR A 102 -11.49 -0.03 2.75
CA TYR A 102 -12.71 0.76 2.58
C TYR A 102 -13.88 -0.08 2.13
N LEU A 103 -15.07 0.26 2.61
CA LEU A 103 -16.34 -0.21 2.08
C LEU A 103 -16.90 0.87 1.17
N GLN A 104 -16.96 0.59 -0.14
CA GLN A 104 -17.55 1.46 -1.14
C GLN A 104 -18.98 1.01 -1.40
N ILE A 105 -19.96 1.91 -1.37
CA ILE A 105 -21.32 1.62 -1.83
C ILE A 105 -21.43 1.96 -3.31
N ASN A 106 -21.74 0.94 -4.12
CA ASN A 106 -21.72 1.00 -5.57
C ASN A 106 -23.07 1.33 -6.21
N ASP A 107 -24.17 1.00 -5.54
CA ASP A 107 -25.51 1.16 -6.11
C ASP A 107 -26.59 1.34 -5.03
N ALA A 108 -27.74 1.85 -5.47
CA ALA A 108 -28.96 2.12 -4.72
C ALA A 108 -28.75 3.07 -3.53
N SER A 109 -29.34 2.76 -2.37
CA SER A 109 -29.28 3.67 -1.25
C SER A 109 -27.87 3.72 -0.68
N GLY A 110 -27.33 4.94 -0.52
CA GLY A 110 -25.96 5.17 -0.07
C GLY A 110 -24.90 5.14 -1.17
N GLU A 111 -25.28 4.99 -2.44
CA GLU A 111 -24.35 5.02 -3.59
C GLU A 111 -23.38 6.20 -3.55
N GLY A 112 -22.11 5.92 -3.85
CA GLY A 112 -21.04 6.92 -3.90
C GLY A 112 -20.44 7.27 -2.54
N ILE A 113 -20.97 6.73 -1.43
CA ILE A 113 -20.39 6.91 -0.10
C ILE A 113 -19.36 5.80 0.17
N GLN A 114 -18.23 6.21 0.76
CA GLN A 114 -17.14 5.32 1.15
C GLN A 114 -16.93 5.38 2.67
N TYR A 115 -16.77 4.21 3.30
CA TYR A 115 -16.54 4.10 4.75
C TYR A 115 -15.20 3.43 5.03
N LYS A 116 -14.47 3.91 6.02
CA LYS A 116 -13.22 3.28 6.47
C LYS A 116 -13.54 2.00 7.26
N ILE A 117 -12.92 0.89 6.87
CA ILE A 117 -13.12 -0.40 7.54
C ILE A 117 -12.21 -0.49 8.76
N LYS A 118 -12.82 -0.77 9.91
CA LYS A 118 -12.13 -1.08 11.17
C LYS A 118 -11.76 -2.56 11.28
N LYS A 119 -12.65 -3.44 10.83
CA LYS A 119 -12.47 -4.89 10.91
C LYS A 119 -13.38 -5.61 9.93
N THR A 120 -12.92 -6.72 9.37
CA THR A 120 -13.80 -7.69 8.72
C THR A 120 -13.79 -9.03 9.47
N ALA A 121 -14.90 -9.75 9.43
CA ALA A 121 -15.00 -11.07 10.02
C ALA A 121 -15.87 -11.98 9.17
N ALA A 122 -15.58 -13.29 9.20
CA ALA A 122 -16.50 -14.29 8.69
C ALA A 122 -17.83 -14.17 9.44
N ASN A 123 -18.94 -14.11 8.69
CA ASN A 123 -20.25 -14.12 9.30
C ASN A 123 -20.49 -15.49 9.98
N ALA A 124 -20.94 -15.46 11.23
CA ALA A 124 -21.09 -16.65 12.05
C ALA A 124 -22.13 -17.65 11.51
N THR A 125 -23.04 -17.21 10.63
CA THR A 125 -24.14 -18.01 10.10
C THR A 125 -23.87 -18.53 8.69
N THR A 126 -23.02 -17.85 7.90
CA THR A 126 -22.75 -18.25 6.51
C THR A 126 -21.37 -17.81 6.05
N ALA A 127 -20.55 -18.74 5.56
CA ALA A 127 -19.19 -18.47 5.06
C ALA A 127 -19.13 -17.60 3.78
N THR A 128 -20.26 -17.39 3.11
CA THR A 128 -20.41 -16.50 1.94
C THR A 128 -20.90 -15.10 2.34
N LYS A 129 -20.65 -14.70 3.59
CA LYS A 129 -20.94 -13.37 4.09
C LYS A 129 -19.78 -12.87 4.94
N THR A 130 -19.52 -11.58 4.82
CA THR A 130 -18.51 -10.88 5.59
C THR A 130 -19.18 -9.80 6.42
N ASP A 131 -18.99 -9.84 7.73
CA ASP A 131 -19.39 -8.76 8.63
C ASP A 131 -18.32 -7.67 8.61
N VAL A 132 -18.69 -6.47 8.20
CA VAL A 132 -17.80 -5.32 8.08
C VAL A 132 -18.12 -4.34 9.20
N THR A 133 -17.13 -4.08 10.05
CA THR A 133 -17.20 -3.04 11.09
C THR A 133 -16.51 -1.79 10.60
N LEU A 134 -17.14 -0.63 10.78
CA LEU A 134 -16.70 0.66 10.27
C LEU A 134 -16.16 1.55 11.39
N TYR A 135 -15.29 2.50 11.04
CA TYR A 135 -14.86 3.55 11.95
C TYR A 135 -15.93 4.61 12.16
N ASP A 136 -16.62 4.97 11.08
CA ASP A 136 -17.68 5.98 11.06
C ASP A 136 -19.04 5.30 10.88
N PRO A 137 -20.12 5.88 11.47
CA PRO A 137 -21.46 5.34 11.31
C PRO A 137 -21.97 5.53 9.87
N ILE A 138 -22.86 4.63 9.45
CA ILE A 138 -23.58 4.74 8.17
C ILE A 138 -24.35 6.05 8.12
N ALA A 139 -24.06 6.85 7.09
CA ALA A 139 -24.61 8.20 6.91
C ALA A 139 -25.97 8.19 6.19
N THR A 140 -26.17 7.22 5.29
CA THR A 140 -27.42 6.98 4.54
C THR A 140 -27.81 5.53 4.71
N ALA A 141 -29.05 5.26 5.11
CA ALA A 141 -29.52 3.90 5.34
C ALA A 141 -29.32 3.03 4.09
N LEU A 142 -28.72 1.87 4.26
CA LEU A 142 -28.57 0.87 3.21
C LEU A 142 -29.80 -0.03 3.18
N THR A 143 -30.18 -0.48 1.99
CA THR A 143 -31.29 -1.41 1.78
C THR A 143 -30.75 -2.75 1.28
N ALA A 144 -31.62 -3.76 1.18
CA ALA A 144 -31.24 -5.04 0.58
C ALA A 144 -30.96 -4.95 -0.94
N SER A 145 -31.24 -3.80 -1.57
CA SER A 145 -30.88 -3.51 -2.96
C SER A 145 -29.55 -2.75 -3.07
N SER A 146 -28.97 -2.30 -1.95
CA SER A 146 -27.65 -1.67 -1.97
C SER A 146 -26.58 -2.70 -2.29
N GLU A 147 -25.65 -2.31 -3.16
CA GLU A 147 -24.48 -3.11 -3.52
C GLU A 147 -23.21 -2.41 -3.03
N ALA A 148 -22.23 -3.20 -2.59
CA ALA A 148 -21.01 -2.69 -2.01
C ALA A 148 -19.78 -3.48 -2.46
N THR A 149 -18.63 -2.81 -2.43
CA THR A 149 -17.32 -3.38 -2.69
C THR A 149 -16.45 -3.23 -1.46
N ILE A 150 -15.84 -4.34 -1.03
CA ILE A 150 -14.77 -4.30 -0.04
C ILE A 150 -13.47 -4.01 -0.79
N ILE A 151 -12.80 -2.91 -0.46
CA ILE A 151 -11.52 -2.51 -1.02
C ILE A 151 -10.48 -2.75 0.08
N LEU A 152 -9.54 -3.66 -0.15
CA LEU A 152 -8.46 -3.94 0.79
C LEU A 152 -7.50 -2.74 0.89
N ASN A 153 -6.79 -2.62 2.01
CA ASN A 153 -5.74 -1.61 2.13
C ASN A 153 -4.64 -1.88 1.07
N PRO A 154 -4.27 -0.90 0.22
CA PRO A 154 -3.21 -1.08 -0.78
C PRO A 154 -1.87 -1.55 -0.19
N TYR A 155 -1.61 -1.27 1.08
CA TYR A 155 -0.38 -1.64 1.78
C TYR A 155 -0.44 -2.99 2.52
N GLU A 156 -1.55 -3.75 2.47
CA GLU A 156 -1.69 -5.04 3.18
C GLU A 156 -0.99 -6.21 2.49
N ALA A 157 -0.81 -6.16 1.17
CA ALA A 157 -0.22 -7.28 0.42
C ALA A 157 0.56 -6.77 -0.79
N VAL A 158 1.61 -5.98 -0.55
CA VAL A 158 2.37 -5.37 -1.65
C VAL A 158 3.23 -6.40 -2.39
N VAL A 159 3.34 -6.24 -3.69
CA VAL A 159 4.08 -7.14 -4.60
C VAL A 159 4.98 -6.33 -5.53
N ILE A 160 6.04 -6.95 -6.06
CA ILE A 160 6.92 -6.30 -7.04
C ILE A 160 6.10 -5.92 -8.29
N CYS A 161 6.28 -4.70 -8.79
CA CYS A 161 5.64 -4.25 -10.03
C CYS A 161 6.00 -5.16 -11.21
N ALA A 162 5.00 -5.50 -12.01
CA ALA A 162 5.13 -6.43 -13.14
C ALA A 162 4.73 -5.79 -14.48
N ALA A 163 3.95 -4.70 -14.45
CA ALA A 163 3.54 -3.95 -15.63
C ALA A 163 3.83 -2.46 -15.49
N THR A 164 3.97 -1.76 -16.63
CA THR A 164 4.23 -0.32 -16.66
C THR A 164 3.05 0.55 -16.25
N THR A 165 1.86 -0.03 -16.23
CA THR A 165 0.61 0.63 -15.82
C THR A 165 0.31 0.48 -14.33
N ASP A 166 1.17 -0.23 -13.59
CA ASP A 166 0.97 -0.48 -12.16
C ASP A 166 1.04 0.84 -11.37
N ILE A 167 0.24 0.94 -10.31
CA ILE A 167 0.34 2.07 -9.37
C ILE A 167 1.41 1.74 -8.34
N VAL A 168 2.56 2.41 -8.46
CA VAL A 168 3.66 2.22 -7.51
C VAL A 168 3.28 2.76 -6.14
N LEU A 169 3.54 1.97 -5.11
CA LEU A 169 3.33 2.33 -3.71
C LEU A 169 4.62 2.72 -2.99
N GLY A 170 5.79 2.28 -3.48
CA GLY A 170 7.08 2.64 -2.93
C GLY A 170 8.20 1.67 -3.29
N VAL A 171 9.27 1.71 -2.49
CA VAL A 171 10.48 0.87 -2.64
C VAL A 171 10.87 0.25 -1.28
N PRO A 172 11.03 -1.08 -1.18
CA PRO A 172 11.54 -1.72 0.03
C PRO A 172 13.01 -1.32 0.28
N PRO A 173 13.37 -0.85 1.48
CA PRO A 173 14.76 -0.54 1.84
C PRO A 173 15.58 -1.78 2.19
N ILE A 174 14.93 -2.93 2.41
CA ILE A 174 15.52 -4.23 2.77
C ILE A 174 14.86 -5.35 1.98
N THR A 175 15.45 -6.55 2.02
CA THR A 175 14.72 -7.78 1.68
C THR A 175 13.63 -8.00 2.73
N VAL A 176 12.41 -8.30 2.29
CA VAL A 176 11.27 -8.56 3.17
C VAL A 176 10.76 -9.98 2.89
N THR A 177 10.65 -10.79 3.94
CA THR A 177 10.01 -12.11 3.86
C THR A 177 8.54 -11.97 3.48
N ALA A 178 7.99 -12.92 2.73
CA ALA A 178 6.56 -12.99 2.44
C ALA A 178 5.73 -12.83 3.73
N GLU A 179 4.63 -12.09 3.63
CA GLU A 179 3.68 -11.83 4.73
C GLU A 179 4.23 -11.01 5.93
N TYR A 180 5.48 -10.53 5.87
CA TYR A 180 6.07 -9.72 6.94
C TYR A 180 5.80 -8.22 6.72
N TYR A 181 5.75 -7.50 7.83
CA TYR A 181 5.51 -6.07 7.89
C TYR A 181 6.82 -5.27 7.90
N PHE A 182 6.85 -4.13 7.21
CA PHE A 182 8.03 -3.29 7.02
C PHE A 182 7.67 -1.83 6.71
N TRP A 183 8.68 -0.95 6.72
CA TRP A 183 8.56 0.42 6.25
C TRP A 183 8.94 0.53 4.78
N LEU A 184 7.98 0.93 3.95
CA LEU A 184 8.13 1.12 2.51
C LEU A 184 8.48 2.58 2.20
N GLN A 185 9.61 2.84 1.52
CA GLN A 185 9.99 4.22 1.19
C GLN A 185 9.14 4.76 0.04
N THR A 186 8.55 5.95 0.21
CA THR A 186 7.63 6.56 -0.77
C THR A 186 8.09 7.92 -1.29
N TRP A 187 9.01 8.56 -0.57
CA TRP A 187 9.55 9.88 -0.94
C TRP A 187 11.02 10.03 -0.55
N GLY A 188 11.70 10.94 -1.23
CA GLY A 188 13.09 11.31 -0.96
C GLY A 188 14.10 10.39 -1.64
N LEU A 189 15.37 10.53 -1.28
CA LEU A 189 16.47 9.80 -1.92
C LEU A 189 16.41 8.30 -1.58
N ALA A 190 16.27 7.46 -2.60
CA ALA A 190 16.19 6.00 -2.48
C ALA A 190 17.18 5.30 -3.41
N CYS A 191 17.55 4.07 -3.06
CA CYS A 191 18.35 3.18 -3.89
C CYS A 191 17.39 2.30 -4.71
N VAL A 192 17.35 2.47 -6.03
CA VAL A 192 16.34 1.83 -6.91
C VAL A 192 17.01 1.16 -8.09
N LEU A 193 16.54 -0.01 -8.49
CA LEU A 193 17.05 -0.73 -9.65
C LEU A 193 16.81 0.05 -10.94
N ALA A 194 17.87 0.36 -11.66
CA ALA A 194 17.79 0.95 -12.99
C ALA A 194 17.71 -0.13 -14.07
N GLU A 195 16.78 0.05 -15.01
CA GLU A 195 16.77 -0.65 -16.29
C GLU A 195 17.16 0.34 -17.39
N GLY A 196 18.14 -0.02 -18.20
CA GLY A 196 18.78 0.87 -19.15
C GLY A 196 19.68 1.92 -18.48
N THR A 197 19.86 3.05 -19.16
CA THR A 197 20.77 4.14 -18.76
C THR A 197 20.04 5.47 -18.63
N PRO A 198 18.99 5.59 -17.77
CA PRO A 198 18.28 6.84 -17.58
C PRO A 198 19.27 7.97 -17.23
N PRO A 199 19.34 9.06 -18.01
CA PRO A 199 20.28 10.13 -17.71
C PRO A 199 19.86 10.86 -16.42
N ALA A 200 20.86 11.39 -15.71
CA ALA A 200 20.63 12.20 -14.51
C ALA A 200 19.68 13.37 -14.81
N GLY A 201 18.77 13.66 -13.88
CA GLY A 201 17.80 14.72 -14.00
C GLY A 201 16.56 14.37 -14.81
N ASN A 202 16.44 13.19 -15.42
CA ASN A 202 15.19 12.78 -16.08
C ASN A 202 14.17 12.23 -15.08
N MET A 203 12.89 12.41 -15.42
CA MET A 203 11.82 11.71 -14.74
C MET A 203 11.88 10.23 -15.09
N VAL A 204 11.60 9.39 -14.10
CA VAL A 204 11.58 7.94 -14.24
C VAL A 204 10.20 7.36 -13.97
N THR A 205 9.93 6.23 -14.61
CA THR A 205 8.72 5.40 -14.48
C THR A 205 9.12 3.94 -14.32
N ILE A 206 8.15 3.05 -14.17
CA ILE A 206 8.34 1.60 -14.12
C ILE A 206 8.92 1.13 -15.46
N ALA A 207 9.94 0.28 -15.42
CA ALA A 207 10.51 -0.33 -16.61
C ALA A 207 9.60 -1.42 -17.20
N ALA A 208 9.59 -1.53 -18.52
CA ALA A 208 8.78 -2.49 -19.28
C ALA A 208 9.53 -3.77 -19.68
N GLY A 209 10.83 -3.85 -19.39
CA GLY A 209 11.68 -4.93 -19.87
C GLY A 209 11.75 -6.11 -18.91
N THR A 210 12.93 -6.71 -18.81
CA THR A 210 13.12 -8.01 -18.14
C THR A 210 13.42 -7.90 -16.65
N MET A 211 13.42 -6.69 -16.08
CA MET A 211 13.72 -6.46 -14.67
C MET A 211 12.48 -5.95 -13.91
N PRO A 212 11.61 -6.86 -13.40
CA PRO A 212 10.45 -6.50 -12.60
C PRO A 212 10.82 -5.53 -11.47
N GLY A 213 10.04 -4.48 -11.31
CA GLY A 213 10.28 -3.40 -10.34
C GLY A 213 11.49 -2.51 -10.63
N GLY A 214 12.05 -2.54 -11.84
CA GLY A 214 13.08 -1.58 -12.27
C GLY A 214 12.51 -0.23 -12.71
N THR A 215 13.36 0.78 -12.82
CA THR A 215 13.02 2.13 -13.32
C THR A 215 13.66 2.42 -14.67
N THR A 216 12.93 3.10 -15.56
CA THR A 216 13.43 3.64 -16.82
C THR A 216 12.96 5.07 -17.03
N ILE A 217 13.39 5.74 -18.11
CA ILE A 217 12.95 7.10 -18.45
C ILE A 217 11.43 7.14 -18.73
N VAL A 218 10.77 8.23 -18.35
CA VAL A 218 9.41 8.50 -18.81
C VAL A 218 9.46 8.80 -20.32
N ALA A 219 8.95 7.88 -21.13
CA ALA A 219 8.91 8.01 -22.59
C ALA A 219 7.54 8.45 -23.13
N SER A 220 6.52 8.52 -22.26
CA SER A 220 5.16 8.95 -22.58
C SER A 220 4.48 9.60 -21.38
N ASP A 221 3.45 10.40 -21.63
CA ASP A 221 2.63 11.10 -20.63
C ASP A 221 1.64 10.18 -19.88
N ILE A 222 1.37 8.99 -20.41
CA ILE A 222 0.53 7.97 -19.76
C ILE A 222 1.25 7.16 -18.68
N ALA A 223 2.59 7.21 -18.65
CA ALA A 223 3.38 6.44 -17.70
C ALA A 223 3.42 7.13 -16.33
N PRO A 224 3.15 6.43 -15.21
CA PRO A 224 3.21 7.05 -13.90
C PRO A 224 4.63 7.52 -13.62
N THR A 225 4.78 8.79 -13.23
CA THR A 225 6.09 9.29 -12.80
C THR A 225 6.33 8.91 -11.35
N ILE A 226 7.39 8.16 -11.08
CA ILE A 226 7.70 7.65 -9.73
C ILE A 226 8.78 8.47 -9.03
N GLY A 227 9.54 9.26 -9.79
CA GLY A 227 10.68 9.99 -9.25
C GLY A 227 11.56 10.63 -10.32
N ARG A 228 12.73 11.09 -9.87
CA ARG A 228 13.75 11.72 -10.72
C ARG A 228 15.09 11.04 -10.53
N GLN A 229 15.73 10.68 -11.63
CA GLN A 229 17.06 10.09 -11.62
C GLN A 229 18.09 11.09 -11.08
N VAL A 230 18.89 10.71 -10.08
CA VAL A 230 19.89 11.63 -9.47
C VAL A 230 21.25 11.49 -10.14
N LEU A 231 21.69 10.26 -10.44
CA LEU A 231 22.92 9.96 -11.17
C LEU A 231 22.60 9.09 -12.39
N VAL A 232 23.45 9.09 -13.42
CA VAL A 232 23.19 8.25 -14.61
C VAL A 232 22.92 6.79 -14.23
N GLY A 233 21.84 6.24 -14.78
CA GLY A 233 21.47 4.85 -14.57
C GLY A 233 22.44 3.90 -15.26
N VAL A 234 22.54 2.69 -14.72
CA VAL A 234 23.27 1.59 -15.35
C VAL A 234 22.37 0.37 -15.27
N ASN A 235 22.20 -0.31 -16.41
CA ASN A 235 21.26 -1.40 -16.54
C ASN A 235 21.60 -2.54 -15.57
N GLY A 236 20.65 -2.93 -14.72
CA GLY A 236 20.84 -4.00 -13.73
C GLY A 236 21.51 -3.56 -12.44
N GLU A 237 21.78 -2.25 -12.26
CA GLU A 237 22.39 -1.71 -11.05
C GLU A 237 21.41 -0.87 -10.23
N TYR A 238 21.64 -0.81 -8.93
CA TYR A 238 20.87 0.05 -8.04
C TYR A 238 21.47 1.46 -8.00
N LYS A 239 20.62 2.45 -8.26
CA LYS A 239 21.01 3.85 -8.48
C LYS A 239 20.17 4.80 -7.63
N PRO A 240 20.71 5.98 -7.29
CA PRO A 240 19.96 6.96 -6.54
C PRO A 240 18.84 7.57 -7.39
N VAL A 241 17.62 7.44 -6.91
CA VAL A 241 16.41 8.07 -7.45
C VAL A 241 15.77 8.88 -6.34
N PHE A 242 15.37 10.12 -6.63
CA PHE A 242 14.53 10.89 -5.73
C PHE A 242 13.07 10.50 -5.97
N LEU A 243 12.49 9.73 -5.04
CA LEU A 243 11.11 9.24 -5.13
C LEU A 243 10.10 10.37 -4.93
N MET A 244 9.01 10.33 -5.71
CA MET A 244 7.91 11.29 -5.69
C MET A 244 6.53 10.61 -5.70
N ILE A 245 6.38 9.49 -4.98
CA ILE A 245 5.21 8.60 -5.12
C ILE A 245 4.05 9.06 -4.23
N THR A 246 4.28 9.06 -2.92
CA THR A 246 3.37 9.67 -1.94
C THR A 246 4.23 10.41 -0.93
N PRO A 247 4.18 11.75 -0.91
CA PRO A 247 4.94 12.51 0.06
C PRO A 247 4.49 12.21 1.48
#